data_AF-A0A1G1Z3S7-F1
#
_entry.id   AF-A0A1G1Z3S7-F1
#
_cell.length_a   1.000
_cell.length_b   1.000
_cell.length_c   1.000
_cell.angle_alpha   90.00
_cell.angle_beta   90.00
_cell.angle_gamma   90.00
#
_symmetry.space_group_name_H-M   'P 1'
#
loop_
_entity.id
_entity.type
_entity.pdbx_description
1 polymer ?
#
loop_
_entity_poly.entity_id
_entity_poly.type
_entity_poly.pdbx_seq_one_letter_code
_entity_poly.pdbx_strand_id
1 'polypeptide(L)'
;MKQVLFVALLLFVFGFGPSEARAQMMGQGMMNVSFEDDGHTLQEEAEGKEVWEKLQNRTVVCEELSTEDFEVLGEYFMGQRLGKLHPAMNAMMVQRMGEEGEELMHEVLGRQASDCDVNSSFPEAGNDFLPMMSMMTGYQRTGQGFSSSPYSMMGSYGGMMGGWGTGWSILWVITWVAVIGLIVAGIVWLVRDSHRKK
;
A
#
# COMPACT_ATOMS: atom_id res chain seq x y z
N MET A 1 0.27 38.22 39.70
CA MET A 1 -0.10 38.61 38.33
C MET A 1 0.88 38.12 37.27
N LYS A 2 2.21 38.32 37.39
CA LYS A 2 3.19 37.85 36.39
C LYS A 2 3.22 36.33 36.14
N GLN A 3 2.88 35.51 37.14
CA GLN A 3 2.93 34.05 37.04
C GLN A 3 1.71 33.43 36.32
N VAL A 4 0.55 34.08 36.37
CA VAL A 4 -0.68 33.63 35.66
C VAL A 4 -0.56 33.90 34.16
N LEU A 5 0.11 35.00 33.81
CA LEU A 5 0.38 35.41 32.42
C LEU A 5 1.30 34.42 31.70
N PHE A 6 2.26 33.82 32.41
CA PHE A 6 3.23 32.89 31.81
C PHE A 6 2.60 31.51 31.49
N VAL A 7 1.69 31.04 32.35
CA VAL A 7 0.94 29.79 32.14
C VAL A 7 -0.07 29.92 31.00
N ALA A 8 -0.75 31.06 30.92
CA ALA A 8 -1.67 31.35 29.81
C ALA A 8 -0.94 31.43 28.45
N LEU A 9 0.26 32.00 28.42
CA LEU A 9 1.07 32.12 27.21
C LEU A 9 1.61 30.76 26.74
N LEU A 10 1.99 29.87 27.67
CA LEU A 10 2.39 28.50 27.34
C LEU A 10 1.22 27.68 26.75
N LEU A 11 0.02 27.78 27.33
CA LEU A 11 -1.17 27.08 26.81
C LEU A 11 -1.59 27.59 25.42
N PHE A 12 -1.40 28.88 25.14
CA PHE A 12 -1.71 29.46 23.83
C PHE A 12 -0.76 28.98 22.72
N VAL A 13 0.53 28.78 23.02
CA VAL A 13 1.52 28.28 22.06
C VAL A 13 1.31 26.80 21.71
N PHE A 14 0.82 25.99 22.65
CA PHE A 14 0.49 24.57 22.38
C PHE A 14 -0.91 24.35 21.78
N GLY A 15 -1.81 25.35 21.86
CA GLY A 15 -3.16 25.27 21.29
C GLY A 15 -3.26 25.67 19.80
N PHE A 16 -2.23 26.31 19.24
CA PHE A 16 -2.21 26.84 17.86
C PHE A 16 -1.09 26.23 17.00
N GLY A 17 -0.94 24.91 17.02
CA GLY A 17 -0.15 24.23 15.99
C GLY A 17 -0.92 24.22 14.66
N PRO A 18 -0.32 24.61 13.53
CA PRO A 18 -0.97 24.50 12.22
C PRO A 18 -1.22 23.03 11.89
N SER A 19 -2.49 22.61 11.87
CA SER A 19 -2.92 21.25 11.51
C SER A 19 -3.17 21.11 10.02
N GLU A 20 -2.22 21.50 9.18
CA GLU A 20 -2.33 21.39 7.72
C GLU A 20 -1.05 20.77 7.17
N ALA A 21 -0.87 19.47 7.43
CA ALA A 21 0.07 18.66 6.66
C ALA A 21 -0.54 18.43 5.27
N ARG A 22 -0.29 19.35 4.33
CA ARG A 22 -0.63 19.16 2.92
C ARG A 22 0.35 18.18 2.28
N ALA A 23 0.08 16.88 2.44
CA ALA A 23 0.70 15.83 1.65
C ALA A 23 0.09 15.85 0.24
N GLN A 24 0.51 16.83 -0.58
CA GLN A 24 0.09 16.94 -1.96
C GLN A 24 1.32 17.14 -2.85
N MET A 25 2.16 16.11 -2.94
CA MET A 25 3.08 15.92 -4.05
C MET A 25 3.15 14.41 -4.32
N MET A 26 3.10 14.02 -5.60
CA MET A 26 3.13 12.64 -6.14
C MET A 26 1.77 11.98 -6.49
N GLY A 27 0.73 12.72 -6.87
CA GLY A 27 -0.52 12.12 -7.41
C GLY A 27 -1.07 12.75 -8.69
N GLN A 28 -0.55 13.91 -9.11
CA GLN A 28 -1.20 14.73 -10.14
C GLN A 28 -0.66 14.50 -11.56
N GLY A 29 0.37 13.66 -11.73
CA GLY A 29 1.01 13.40 -13.02
C GLY A 29 0.33 12.35 -13.90
N MET A 30 -0.46 11.44 -13.33
CA MET A 30 -1.12 10.35 -14.07
C MET A 30 -2.57 10.62 -14.44
N MET A 31 -3.17 11.71 -13.95
CA MET A 31 -4.62 11.99 -14.10
C MET A 31 -4.99 12.71 -15.41
N ASN A 32 -4.04 12.94 -16.32
CA ASN A 32 -4.30 13.75 -17.52
C ASN A 32 -4.00 13.02 -18.85
N VAL A 33 -4.01 11.68 -18.83
CA VAL A 33 -4.04 10.91 -20.07
C VAL A 33 -5.44 10.36 -20.23
N SER A 34 -6.22 11.01 -21.10
CA SER A 34 -7.48 10.47 -21.61
C SER A 34 -7.12 9.34 -22.57
N PHE A 35 -7.07 8.12 -22.06
CA PHE A 35 -7.02 6.95 -22.91
C PHE A 35 -8.45 6.66 -23.40
N GLU A 36 -8.65 6.65 -24.71
CA GLU A 36 -9.88 6.15 -25.31
C GLU A 36 -9.89 4.64 -25.12
N ASP A 37 -10.68 4.16 -24.16
CA ASP A 37 -11.14 2.79 -24.10
C ASP A 37 -12.15 2.61 -25.23
N ASP A 38 -11.78 1.87 -26.27
CA ASP A 38 -12.65 1.52 -27.39
C ASP A 38 -13.69 0.43 -27.02
N GLY A 39 -13.69 0.02 -25.75
CA GLY A 39 -14.58 -1.00 -25.19
C GLY A 39 -13.98 -2.40 -25.22
N HIS A 40 -12.75 -2.57 -25.72
CA HIS A 40 -12.05 -3.85 -25.75
C HIS A 40 -11.85 -4.42 -24.35
N THR A 41 -11.32 -3.61 -23.42
CA THR A 41 -11.08 -4.01 -22.03
C THR A 41 -12.37 -4.45 -21.33
N LEU A 42 -13.50 -3.78 -21.60
CA LEU A 42 -14.80 -4.17 -21.03
C LEU A 42 -15.32 -5.51 -21.57
N GLN A 43 -15.01 -5.82 -22.83
CA GLN A 43 -15.36 -7.11 -23.42
C GLN A 43 -14.50 -8.22 -22.80
N GLU A 44 -13.19 -8.02 -22.71
CA GLU A 44 -12.25 -9.00 -22.14
C GLU A 44 -12.54 -9.28 -20.66
N GLU A 45 -12.87 -8.25 -19.87
CA GLU A 45 -13.33 -8.43 -18.50
C GLU A 45 -14.60 -9.29 -18.40
N ALA A 46 -15.51 -9.19 -19.38
CA ALA A 46 -16.73 -9.98 -19.42
C ALA A 46 -16.46 -11.44 -19.80
N GLU A 47 -15.56 -11.67 -20.76
CA GLU A 47 -15.09 -13.00 -21.15
C GLU A 47 -14.38 -13.70 -19.99
N GLY A 48 -13.47 -12.98 -19.31
CA GLY A 48 -12.80 -13.46 -18.10
C GLY A 48 -13.75 -13.79 -16.96
N LYS A 49 -14.81 -13.00 -16.79
CA LYS A 49 -15.86 -13.32 -15.81
C LYS A 49 -16.56 -14.63 -16.11
N GLU A 50 -16.85 -14.92 -17.39
CA GLU A 50 -17.47 -16.19 -17.79
C GLU A 50 -16.57 -17.38 -17.48
N VAL A 51 -15.27 -17.27 -17.80
CA VAL A 51 -14.26 -18.27 -17.45
C VAL A 51 -14.17 -18.47 -15.93
N TRP A 52 -14.15 -17.36 -15.17
CA TRP A 52 -14.11 -17.40 -13.71
C TRP A 52 -15.34 -18.10 -13.11
N GLU A 53 -16.53 -17.84 -13.63
CA GLU A 53 -17.76 -18.50 -13.19
C GLU A 53 -17.71 -20.01 -13.47
N LYS A 54 -17.17 -20.43 -14.62
CA LYS A 54 -16.95 -21.85 -14.96
C LYS A 54 -15.92 -22.52 -14.05
N LEU A 55 -14.87 -21.80 -13.66
CA LEU A 55 -13.87 -22.33 -12.73
C LEU A 55 -14.47 -22.48 -11.32
N GLN A 56 -15.21 -21.47 -10.85
CA GLN A 56 -15.85 -21.46 -9.53
C GLN A 56 -16.94 -22.52 -9.38
N ASN A 57 -17.69 -22.78 -10.45
CA ASN A 57 -18.71 -23.84 -10.48
C ASN A 57 -18.14 -25.22 -10.79
N ARG A 58 -16.82 -25.33 -11.01
CA ARG A 58 -16.08 -26.57 -11.34
C ARG A 58 -16.53 -27.25 -12.64
N THR A 59 -17.04 -26.49 -13.60
CA THR A 59 -17.31 -27.01 -14.95
C THR A 59 -16.06 -27.09 -15.81
N VAL A 60 -15.04 -26.29 -15.48
CA VAL A 60 -13.68 -26.40 -16.00
C VAL A 60 -12.69 -26.48 -14.84
N VAL A 61 -11.51 -27.03 -15.09
CA VAL A 61 -10.39 -27.08 -14.14
C VAL A 61 -9.17 -26.34 -14.71
N CYS A 62 -8.21 -25.99 -13.84
CA CYS A 62 -7.02 -25.22 -14.21
C CYS A 62 -6.22 -25.84 -15.37
N GLU A 63 -6.21 -27.17 -15.49
CA GLU A 63 -5.51 -27.92 -16.53
C GLU A 63 -6.19 -27.85 -17.90
N GLU A 64 -7.45 -27.43 -17.95
CA GLU A 64 -8.24 -27.28 -19.17
C GLU A 64 -8.22 -25.84 -19.71
N LEU A 65 -7.74 -24.88 -18.93
CA LEU A 65 -7.66 -23.48 -19.31
C LEU A 65 -6.45 -23.23 -20.23
N SER A 66 -6.69 -22.53 -21.34
CA SER A 66 -5.65 -22.11 -22.26
C SER A 66 -4.91 -20.86 -21.75
N THR A 67 -3.85 -20.46 -22.45
CA THR A 67 -3.16 -19.19 -22.18
C THR A 67 -4.11 -18.00 -22.29
N GLU A 68 -4.92 -17.99 -23.34
CA GLU A 68 -5.92 -16.95 -23.61
C GLU A 68 -7.00 -16.92 -22.52
N ASP A 69 -7.42 -18.08 -21.98
CA ASP A 69 -8.34 -18.12 -20.83
C ASP A 69 -7.72 -17.46 -19.59
N PHE A 70 -6.42 -17.64 -19.35
CA PHE A 70 -5.72 -17.01 -18.23
C PHE A 70 -5.51 -15.51 -18.45
N GLU A 71 -5.30 -15.08 -19.69
CA GLU A 71 -5.20 -13.67 -20.06
C GLU A 71 -6.51 -12.93 -19.75
N VAL A 72 -7.65 -13.41 -20.25
CA VAL A 72 -8.96 -12.80 -19.96
C VAL A 72 -9.33 -12.90 -18.47
N LEU A 73 -8.91 -13.95 -17.76
CA LEU A 73 -9.03 -14.00 -16.31
C LEU A 73 -8.21 -12.88 -15.64
N GLY A 74 -7.00 -12.62 -16.12
CA GLY A 74 -6.17 -11.50 -15.70
C GLY A 74 -6.86 -10.15 -15.87
N GLU A 75 -7.41 -9.91 -17.06
CA GLU A 75 -8.22 -8.73 -17.40
C GLU A 75 -9.37 -8.58 -16.41
N TYR A 76 -10.16 -9.64 -16.19
CA TYR A 76 -11.27 -9.61 -15.23
C TYR A 76 -10.81 -9.25 -13.81
N PHE A 77 -9.75 -9.88 -13.30
CA PHE A 77 -9.26 -9.60 -11.95
C PHE A 77 -8.65 -8.20 -11.83
N MET A 78 -7.99 -7.71 -12.88
CA MET A 78 -7.47 -6.36 -12.91
C MET A 78 -8.61 -5.34 -12.93
N GLY A 79 -9.63 -5.56 -13.74
CA GLY A 79 -10.87 -4.79 -13.77
C GLY A 79 -11.57 -4.74 -12.40
N GLN A 80 -11.65 -5.86 -11.67
CA GLN A 80 -12.20 -5.87 -10.31
C GLN A 80 -11.40 -4.98 -9.34
N ARG A 81 -10.09 -4.84 -9.52
CA ARG A 81 -9.22 -4.06 -8.64
C ARG A 81 -9.10 -2.59 -9.04
N LEU A 82 -9.02 -2.30 -10.33
CA LEU A 82 -8.81 -0.96 -10.88
C LEU A 82 -10.09 -0.25 -11.29
N GLY A 83 -11.15 -1.00 -11.60
CA GLY A 83 -12.35 -0.49 -12.24
C GLY A 83 -11.99 0.36 -13.45
N LYS A 84 -12.46 1.62 -13.47
CA LYS A 84 -12.28 2.55 -14.59
C LYS A 84 -10.83 2.92 -14.91
N LEU A 85 -9.87 2.55 -14.06
CA LEU A 85 -8.45 2.80 -14.31
C LEU A 85 -7.79 1.66 -15.10
N HIS A 86 -8.50 0.56 -15.34
CA HIS A 86 -7.96 -0.61 -16.03
C HIS A 86 -7.49 -0.31 -17.47
N PRO A 87 -8.27 0.36 -18.35
CA PRO A 87 -7.78 0.66 -19.70
C PRO A 87 -6.54 1.56 -19.71
N ALA A 88 -6.44 2.47 -18.74
CA ALA A 88 -5.26 3.32 -18.58
C ALA A 88 -4.03 2.52 -18.12
N MET A 89 -4.24 1.43 -17.39
CA MET A 89 -3.19 0.50 -17.01
C MET A 89 -2.73 -0.33 -18.21
N ASN A 90 -3.64 -0.88 -19.02
CA ASN A 90 -3.29 -1.61 -20.24
C ASN A 90 -2.47 -0.73 -21.17
N ALA A 91 -2.92 0.51 -21.40
CA ALA A 91 -2.16 1.47 -22.19
C ALA A 91 -0.77 1.78 -21.63
N MET A 92 -0.62 1.82 -20.30
CA MET A 92 0.69 1.95 -19.66
C MET A 92 1.56 0.71 -19.85
N MET A 93 0.99 -0.49 -19.73
CA MET A 93 1.69 -1.76 -19.93
C MET A 93 2.18 -1.86 -21.37
N VAL A 94 1.29 -1.64 -22.36
CA VAL A 94 1.63 -1.62 -23.78
C VAL A 94 2.71 -0.59 -24.08
N GLN A 95 2.64 0.61 -23.50
CA GLN A 95 3.68 1.64 -23.70
C GLN A 95 5.07 1.19 -23.20
N ARG A 96 5.12 0.37 -22.16
CA ARG A 96 6.37 0.01 -21.46
C ARG A 96 6.93 -1.33 -21.91
N MET A 97 6.06 -2.28 -22.23
CA MET A 97 6.39 -3.69 -22.49
C MET A 97 5.92 -4.16 -23.87
N GLY A 98 5.13 -3.38 -24.60
CA GLY A 98 4.46 -3.80 -25.83
C GLY A 98 3.18 -4.59 -25.56
N GLU A 99 2.44 -4.89 -26.62
CA GLU A 99 1.19 -5.68 -26.58
C GLU A 99 1.44 -7.08 -25.98
N GLU A 100 2.41 -7.83 -26.51
CA GLU A 100 2.80 -9.15 -25.97
C GLU A 100 3.17 -9.10 -24.48
N GLY A 101 3.74 -7.99 -24.02
CA GLY A 101 4.12 -7.83 -22.62
C GLY A 101 2.93 -7.58 -21.69
N GLU A 102 1.86 -6.98 -22.20
CA GLU A 102 0.62 -6.76 -21.48
C GLU A 102 -0.18 -8.07 -21.37
N GLU A 103 -0.34 -8.80 -22.47
CA GLU A 103 -0.99 -10.13 -22.50
C GLU A 103 -0.33 -11.11 -21.51
N LEU A 104 1.01 -11.18 -21.51
CA LEU A 104 1.78 -12.03 -20.57
C LEU A 104 1.58 -11.62 -19.11
N MET A 105 1.45 -10.32 -18.83
CA MET A 105 1.19 -9.83 -17.48
C MET A 105 -0.21 -10.24 -17.02
N HIS A 106 -1.20 -10.17 -17.91
CA HIS A 106 -2.56 -10.60 -17.64
C HIS A 106 -2.66 -12.11 -17.47
N GLU A 107 -1.97 -12.89 -18.30
CA GLU A 107 -1.89 -14.35 -18.14
C GLU A 107 -1.34 -14.74 -16.75
N VAL A 108 -0.18 -14.18 -16.37
CA VAL A 108 0.44 -14.47 -15.06
C VAL A 108 -0.47 -14.04 -13.92
N LEU A 109 -1.08 -12.86 -14.03
CA LEU A 109 -2.04 -12.37 -13.04
C LEU A 109 -3.26 -13.29 -12.92
N GLY A 110 -3.80 -13.74 -14.04
CA GLY A 110 -4.93 -14.67 -14.10
C GLY A 110 -4.60 -16.00 -13.44
N ARG A 111 -3.43 -16.58 -13.73
CA ARG A 111 -2.94 -17.81 -13.09
C ARG A 111 -2.81 -17.69 -11.58
N GLN A 112 -2.26 -16.56 -11.09
CA GLN A 112 -2.08 -16.32 -9.66
C GLN A 112 -3.41 -16.06 -8.96
N ALA A 113 -4.26 -15.20 -9.53
CA ALA A 113 -5.51 -14.77 -8.92
C ALA A 113 -6.59 -15.86 -8.95
N SER A 114 -6.53 -16.79 -9.91
CA SER A 114 -7.38 -17.98 -9.97
C SER A 114 -6.89 -19.14 -9.09
N ASP A 115 -5.77 -18.98 -8.38
CA ASP A 115 -5.08 -20.03 -7.61
C ASP A 115 -4.63 -21.25 -8.45
N CYS A 116 -4.66 -21.16 -9.78
CA CYS A 116 -4.25 -22.23 -10.69
C CYS A 116 -2.73 -22.42 -10.76
N ASP A 117 -1.97 -21.32 -10.75
CA ASP A 117 -0.51 -21.36 -10.60
C ASP A 117 -0.02 -20.10 -9.88
N VAL A 118 0.15 -20.24 -8.56
CA VAL A 118 0.61 -19.16 -7.67
C VAL A 118 2.11 -18.91 -7.75
N ASN A 119 2.88 -19.76 -8.45
CA ASN A 119 4.33 -19.59 -8.60
C ASN A 119 4.71 -19.09 -10.00
N SER A 120 3.73 -18.80 -10.86
CA SER A 120 3.99 -18.20 -12.17
C SER A 120 4.76 -16.89 -11.96
N SER A 121 5.93 -16.79 -12.59
CA SER A 121 6.79 -15.63 -12.45
C SER A 121 6.53 -14.64 -13.57
N PHE A 122 6.47 -13.36 -13.23
CA PHE A 122 6.44 -12.30 -14.23
C PHE A 122 7.74 -12.31 -15.06
N PRO A 123 7.67 -12.01 -16.37
CA PRO A 123 8.85 -11.92 -17.22
C PRO A 123 9.79 -10.79 -16.73
N GLU A 124 11.10 -10.87 -17.06
CA GLU A 124 12.10 -9.90 -16.57
C GLU A 124 11.73 -8.43 -16.87
N ALA A 125 11.03 -8.18 -17.97
CA ALA A 125 10.52 -6.85 -18.35
C ALA A 125 9.38 -6.34 -17.45
N GLY A 126 8.65 -7.23 -16.78
CA GLY A 126 7.58 -6.91 -15.82
C GLY A 126 8.07 -6.63 -14.40
N ASN A 127 9.37 -6.80 -14.13
CA ASN A 127 9.95 -6.57 -12.80
C ASN A 127 9.78 -5.13 -12.29
N ASP A 128 9.68 -4.15 -13.18
CA ASP A 128 9.42 -2.75 -12.82
C ASP A 128 7.95 -2.51 -12.47
N PHE A 129 7.04 -3.37 -12.93
CA PHE A 129 5.62 -3.32 -12.61
C PHE A 129 5.28 -4.12 -11.34
N LEU A 130 6.10 -5.09 -10.95
CA LEU A 130 5.95 -5.86 -9.71
C LEU A 130 5.69 -5.00 -8.46
N PRO A 131 6.38 -3.88 -8.20
CA PRO A 131 6.11 -3.04 -7.03
C PRO A 131 4.73 -2.38 -7.08
N MET A 132 4.29 -1.99 -8.28
CA MET A 132 2.98 -1.38 -8.50
C MET A 132 1.86 -2.42 -8.37
N MET A 133 2.07 -3.59 -8.97
CA MET A 133 1.21 -4.77 -8.83
C MET A 133 1.16 -5.27 -7.39
N SER A 134 2.27 -5.26 -6.64
CA SER A 134 2.33 -5.66 -5.22
C SER A 134 1.49 -4.74 -4.32
N MET A 135 1.47 -3.44 -4.62
CA MET A 135 0.58 -2.49 -3.94
C MET A 135 -0.89 -2.72 -4.29
N MET A 136 -1.22 -3.08 -5.54
CA MET A 136 -2.60 -3.34 -5.98
C MET A 136 -3.13 -4.72 -5.57
N THR A 137 -2.26 -5.73 -5.55
CA THR A 137 -2.62 -7.09 -5.15
C THR A 137 -2.78 -7.23 -3.65
N GLY A 138 -2.33 -6.24 -2.88
CA GLY A 138 -2.92 -5.85 -1.60
C GLY A 138 -3.35 -7.04 -0.75
N TYR A 139 -2.39 -7.89 -0.39
CA TYR A 139 -2.53 -8.89 0.67
C TYR A 139 -3.52 -10.04 0.42
N GLN A 140 -3.05 -11.11 -0.22
CA GLN A 140 -3.61 -12.45 0.02
C GLN A 140 -2.60 -13.56 -0.28
N ARG A 141 -1.62 -13.75 0.62
CA ARG A 141 -1.29 -15.08 1.17
C ARG A 141 -0.32 -14.92 2.34
N THR A 142 -0.89 -15.04 3.52
CA THR A 142 -0.24 -15.68 4.66
C THR A 142 0.43 -16.98 4.20
N GLY A 143 1.75 -16.96 4.09
CA GLY A 143 2.64 -18.11 4.19
C GLY A 143 2.33 -19.32 3.32
N GLN A 144 2.57 -19.27 2.02
CA GLN A 144 3.07 -20.39 1.19
C GLN A 144 3.00 -19.97 -0.28
N GLY A 145 4.15 -19.97 -0.96
CA GLY A 145 4.24 -19.77 -2.41
C GLY A 145 4.95 -18.50 -2.86
N PHE A 146 6.20 -18.29 -2.41
CA PHE A 146 7.24 -17.66 -3.22
C PHE A 146 8.44 -18.59 -3.11
N SER A 147 8.40 -19.70 -3.84
CA SER A 147 9.49 -20.67 -3.80
C SER A 147 10.72 -20.08 -4.50
N SER A 148 11.72 -19.78 -3.67
CA SER A 148 13.13 -20.04 -3.95
C SER A 148 13.89 -19.00 -4.78
N SER A 149 14.00 -17.78 -4.24
CA SER A 149 15.27 -17.06 -4.37
C SER A 149 16.25 -17.59 -3.30
N PRO A 150 17.50 -17.94 -3.61
CA PRO A 150 18.45 -18.55 -2.67
C PRO A 150 19.05 -17.56 -1.64
N TYR A 151 18.41 -16.40 -1.44
CA TYR A 151 18.80 -15.43 -0.43
C TYR A 151 17.84 -15.45 0.76
N SER A 152 17.55 -16.64 1.27
CA SER A 152 16.95 -16.84 2.59
C SER A 152 18.03 -16.77 3.66
N MET A 153 18.36 -15.58 4.13
CA MET A 153 19.01 -15.39 5.43
C MET A 153 18.23 -14.35 6.26
N MET A 154 17.72 -14.81 7.40
CA MET A 154 16.96 -14.11 8.45
C MET A 154 15.50 -13.78 8.06
N GLY A 155 14.47 -14.50 8.49
CA GLY A 155 14.31 -15.16 9.79
C GLY A 155 13.10 -14.54 10.49
N SER A 156 11.93 -15.11 10.22
CA SER A 156 10.79 -15.24 11.16
C SER A 156 10.66 -14.18 12.26
N TYR A 157 9.94 -13.09 11.99
CA TYR A 157 9.23 -12.32 13.03
C TYR A 157 7.85 -11.88 12.52
N GLY A 158 6.96 -12.86 12.44
CA GLY A 158 5.54 -12.60 12.58
C GLY A 158 5.26 -12.17 14.01
N GLY A 159 4.69 -10.97 14.17
CA GLY A 159 4.12 -10.51 15.45
C GLY A 159 4.78 -9.27 16.02
N MET A 160 4.44 -8.09 15.51
CA MET A 160 4.17 -6.93 16.37
C MET A 160 3.50 -5.83 15.55
N MET A 161 2.19 -5.73 15.75
CA MET A 161 1.44 -4.49 15.61
C MET A 161 2.18 -3.42 16.44
N GLY A 162 3.01 -2.59 15.79
CA GLY A 162 3.91 -1.69 16.51
C GLY A 162 5.10 -1.26 15.66
N GLY A 163 4.83 -0.53 14.59
CA GLY A 163 5.84 0.18 13.80
C GLY A 163 6.52 1.27 14.63
N TRP A 164 7.41 0.85 15.53
CA TRP A 164 8.32 1.68 16.30
C TRP A 164 9.73 1.40 15.78
N GLY A 165 10.02 1.93 14.58
CA GLY A 165 11.34 1.87 13.97
C GLY A 165 12.37 2.62 14.82
N THR A 166 12.98 1.88 15.74
CA THR A 166 14.38 1.82 16.24
C THR A 166 15.35 3.01 16.15
N GLY A 167 14.92 4.22 15.84
CA GLY A 167 15.76 5.43 15.89
C GLY A 167 14.98 6.72 16.14
N TRP A 168 13.79 6.88 15.56
CA TRP A 168 12.98 8.08 15.73
C TRP A 168 12.13 8.07 17.02
N SER A 169 11.79 6.88 17.53
CA SER A 169 11.01 6.71 18.76
C SER A 169 11.78 7.11 20.03
N ILE A 170 13.10 6.91 20.09
CA ILE A 170 13.91 7.26 21.26
C ILE A 170 14.00 8.78 21.45
N LEU A 171 14.24 9.54 20.37
CA LEU A 171 14.29 11.00 20.45
C LEU A 171 12.94 11.57 20.90
N TRP A 172 11.83 11.00 20.43
CA TRP A 172 10.49 11.41 20.84
C TRP A 172 10.22 11.09 22.33
N VAL A 173 10.60 9.90 22.81
CA VAL A 173 10.47 9.58 24.23
C VAL A 173 11.31 10.51 25.12
N ILE A 174 12.55 10.81 24.72
CA ILE A 174 13.43 11.73 25.45
C ILE A 174 12.83 13.14 25.51
N THR A 175 12.28 13.64 24.41
CA THR A 175 11.63 14.96 24.39
C THR A 175 10.44 15.01 25.34
N TRP A 176 9.56 14.01 25.35
CA TRP A 176 8.43 13.98 26.29
C TRP A 176 8.88 13.88 27.74
N VAL A 177 9.90 13.07 28.05
CA VAL A 177 10.45 12.95 29.41
C VAL A 177 11.05 14.29 29.88
N ALA A 178 11.76 15.01 29.00
CA ALA A 178 12.30 16.32 29.33
C ALA A 178 11.21 17.38 29.56
N VAL A 179 10.15 17.38 28.74
CA VAL A 179 8.99 18.27 28.90
C VAL A 179 8.27 18.02 30.22
N ILE A 180 7.99 16.76 30.54
CA ILE A 180 7.32 16.39 31.81
C ILE A 180 8.21 16.76 33.01
N GLY A 181 9.51 16.50 32.92
CA GLY A 181 10.48 16.85 33.97
C GLY A 181 10.51 18.36 34.26
N LEU A 182 10.51 19.19 33.22
CA LEU A 182 10.46 20.65 33.36
C LEU A 182 9.16 21.14 34.01
N ILE A 183 8.02 20.53 33.66
CA ILE A 183 6.72 20.87 34.26
C ILE A 183 6.72 20.54 35.76
N VAL A 184 7.18 19.33 36.14
CA VAL A 184 7.23 18.91 37.54
C VAL A 184 8.20 19.77 38.36
N ALA A 185 9.39 20.06 37.82
CA ALA A 185 10.35 20.95 38.47
C ALA A 185 9.79 22.37 38.67
N GLY A 186 9.06 22.89 37.67
CA GLY A 186 8.35 24.16 37.77
C GLY A 186 7.31 24.18 38.88
N ILE A 187 6.49 23.13 38.99
CA ILE A 187 5.48 23.01 40.05
C ILE A 187 6.15 22.92 41.44
N VAL A 188 7.17 22.09 41.61
CA VAL A 188 7.89 21.94 42.88
C VAL A 188 8.56 23.25 43.30
N TRP A 189 9.17 23.97 42.35
CA TRP A 189 9.78 25.27 42.62
C TRP A 189 8.74 26.31 43.04
N LEU A 190 7.58 26.36 42.38
CA LEU A 190 6.49 27.27 42.70
C LEU A 190 5.89 27.01 44.09
N VAL A 191 5.68 25.73 44.45
CA VAL A 191 5.22 25.36 45.81
C VAL A 191 6.24 25.78 46.86
N ARG A 192 7.53 25.55 46.60
CA ARG A 192 8.61 25.91 47.53
C ARG A 192 8.81 27.42 47.67
N ASP A 193 8.64 28.20 46.61
CA ASP A 193 8.65 29.68 46.67
C ASP A 193 7.43 30.22 47.44
N SER A 194 6.26 29.61 47.25
CA SER A 194 5.05 29.98 48.00
C SER A 194 5.20 29.76 49.51
N HIS A 195 5.89 28.71 49.94
CA HIS A 195 6.17 28.44 51.35
C HIS A 195 7.27 29.31 51.96
N ARG A 196 8.14 29.94 51.16
CA ARG A 196 9.19 30.87 51.64
C ARG A 196 8.69 32.29 51.88
N LYS A 197 7.49 32.62 51.40
CA LYS A 197 6.89 33.97 51.48
C LYS A 197 5.77 34.06 52.54
N LYS A 198 5.58 33.01 53.34
CA LYS A 198 4.86 33.04 54.61
C LYS A 198 5.88 33.00 55.74
#